data_AF-A0A7S3TBR9-F1
#
_entry.id   AF-A0A7S3TBR9-F1
#
_cell.length_a   1.000
_cell.length_b   1.000
_cell.length_c   1.000
_cell.angle_alpha   90.00
_cell.angle_beta   90.00
_cell.angle_gamma   90.00
#
_symmetry.space_group_name_H-M   'P 1'
#
loop_
_entity.id
_entity.type
_entity.pdbx_description
1 polymer ?
#
loop_
_entity_poly.entity_id
_entity_poly.type
_entity_poly.pdbx_seq_one_letter_code
_entity_poly.pdbx_strand_id
1 'polypeptide(L)'
;KKGLEMCKPEERWEVPYLPIDPVDIGRKYEAIIRVNSQSGKGGIAYLLESEYGIALPKECQAEFAQVIQKITDSIAREIKPSEIFDAFMSTYIGTKEPLHL
;
A
#
# COMPACT_ATOMS: atom_id res chain seq x y z
N LYS A 1 -2.94 19.08 -3.67
CA LYS A 1 -4.42 19.05 -3.55
C LYS A 1 -4.96 18.19 -4.68
N LYS A 2 -5.76 17.17 -4.33
CA LYS A 2 -6.28 16.07 -5.18
C LYS A 2 -6.82 16.55 -6.53
N GLY A 3 -6.34 15.97 -7.63
CA GLY A 3 -6.82 16.19 -8.99
C GLY A 3 -7.91 15.20 -9.41
N LEU A 4 -8.88 14.92 -8.53
CA LEU A 4 -9.98 13.99 -8.80
C LEU A 4 -11.37 14.63 -8.74
N GLU A 5 -11.45 15.94 -8.50
CA GLU A 5 -12.72 16.66 -8.34
C GLU A 5 -12.87 17.73 -9.43
N MET A 6 -13.26 17.28 -10.64
CA MET A 6 -14.25 17.92 -11.53
C MET A 6 -14.18 17.18 -12.88
N CYS A 7 -15.06 16.22 -13.13
CA CYS A 7 -15.37 15.83 -14.50
C CYS A 7 -16.81 16.26 -14.76
N LYS A 8 -16.94 17.37 -15.51
CA LYS A 8 -18.22 17.76 -16.10
C LYS A 8 -18.49 16.81 -17.27
N PRO A 9 -19.73 16.36 -17.50
CA PRO A 9 -20.08 15.29 -18.43
C PRO A 9 -19.81 15.57 -19.93
N GLU A 10 -19.18 16.70 -20.28
CA GLU A 10 -18.96 17.17 -21.65
C GLU A 10 -17.46 17.28 -22.03
N GLU A 11 -16.54 16.94 -21.12
CA GLU A 11 -15.09 17.01 -21.38
C GLU A 11 -14.53 15.69 -21.91
N ARG A 12 -13.67 15.79 -22.94
CA ARG A 12 -12.99 14.65 -23.56
C ARG A 12 -12.09 13.98 -22.52
N TRP A 13 -12.17 12.65 -22.41
CA TRP A 13 -11.34 11.89 -21.49
C TRP A 13 -9.84 12.03 -21.85
N GLU A 14 -9.04 12.65 -20.98
CA GLU A 14 -7.63 12.99 -21.21
C GLU A 14 -6.67 12.39 -20.16
N VAL A 15 -6.95 11.19 -19.65
CA VAL A 15 -6.06 10.53 -18.69
C VAL A 15 -4.94 9.76 -19.41
N PRO A 16 -3.65 10.12 -19.20
CA PRO A 16 -2.53 9.38 -19.79
C PRO A 16 -2.57 7.90 -19.40
N TYR A 17 -2.34 7.02 -20.37
CA TYR A 17 -2.35 5.56 -20.24
C TYR A 17 -3.72 4.93 -19.93
N LEU A 18 -4.81 5.70 -19.92
CA LEU A 18 -6.17 5.18 -19.83
C LEU A 18 -6.99 5.68 -21.04
N PRO A 19 -7.12 4.89 -22.12
CA PRO A 19 -7.76 5.35 -23.35
C PRO A 19 -9.29 5.52 -23.24
N ILE A 20 -9.91 4.97 -22.19
CA ILE A 20 -11.36 4.94 -21.96
C ILE A 20 -11.60 5.14 -20.46
N ASP A 21 -12.66 5.89 -20.10
CA ASP A 21 -13.09 6.01 -18.72
C ASP A 21 -13.60 4.64 -18.20
N PRO A 22 -13.07 4.08 -17.11
CA PRO A 22 -13.58 2.84 -16.53
C PRO A 22 -15.04 2.95 -16.09
N VAL A 23 -15.54 4.15 -15.79
CA VAL A 23 -16.96 4.39 -15.48
C VAL A 23 -17.84 4.10 -16.69
N ASP A 24 -17.36 4.38 -17.91
CA ASP A 24 -18.10 4.12 -19.17
C ASP A 24 -18.37 2.62 -19.41
N ILE A 25 -17.57 1.74 -18.79
CA ILE A 25 -17.71 0.28 -18.89
C ILE A 25 -18.20 -0.36 -17.57
N GLY A 26 -18.69 0.46 -16.62
CA GLY A 26 -19.20 -0.02 -15.33
C GLY A 26 -18.12 -0.60 -14.40
N ARG A 27 -16.86 -0.18 -14.57
CA ARG A 27 -15.73 -0.57 -13.71
C ARG A 27 -15.27 0.63 -12.88
N LYS A 28 -14.67 0.35 -11.72
CA LYS A 28 -14.00 1.37 -10.91
C LYS A 28 -12.50 1.20 -11.05
N TYR A 29 -11.78 2.32 -11.15
CA TYR A 29 -10.33 2.31 -11.05
C TYR A 29 -9.93 2.03 -9.61
N GLU A 30 -9.46 0.82 -9.34
CA GLU A 30 -8.80 0.47 -8.08
C GLU A 30 -7.30 0.48 -8.34
N ALA A 31 -6.58 1.44 -7.77
CA ALA A 31 -5.13 1.45 -7.81
C ALA A 31 -4.61 0.31 -6.92
N ILE A 32 -4.51 -0.91 -7.46
CA ILE A 32 -4.02 -2.07 -6.72
C ILE A 32 -2.51 -1.93 -6.55
N ILE A 33 -2.08 -1.45 -5.38
CA ILE A 33 -0.68 -1.44 -4.99
C ILE A 33 -0.27 -2.86 -4.63
N ARG A 34 0.63 -3.44 -5.42
CA ARG A 34 1.16 -4.79 -5.19
C ARG A 34 2.51 -4.71 -4.51
N VAL A 35 2.66 -5.51 -3.46
CA VAL A 35 3.92 -5.62 -2.72
C VAL A 35 4.52 -7.00 -2.97
N ASN A 36 5.70 -7.02 -3.57
CA ASN A 36 6.52 -8.21 -3.76
C ASN A 36 7.94 -7.98 -3.20
N SER A 37 8.85 -8.93 -3.39
CA SER A 37 10.23 -8.87 -2.88
C SER A 37 11.08 -7.72 -3.43
N GLN A 38 10.60 -7.03 -4.48
CA GLN A 38 11.22 -5.85 -5.08
C GLN A 38 10.55 -4.52 -4.67
N SER A 39 9.42 -4.59 -3.96
CA SER A 39 8.67 -3.39 -3.59
C SER A 39 9.45 -2.53 -2.59
N GLY A 40 9.60 -1.25 -2.93
CA GLY A 40 10.39 -0.30 -2.16
C GLY A 40 9.71 0.18 -0.88
N LYS A 41 10.51 0.78 0.01
CA LYS A 41 10.12 1.32 1.33
C LYS A 41 8.88 2.24 1.29
N GLY A 42 8.79 3.08 0.25
CA GLY A 42 7.69 4.02 0.08
C GLY A 42 6.35 3.36 -0.29
N GLY A 43 6.37 2.22 -0.99
CA GLY A 43 5.15 1.51 -1.37
C GLY A 43 4.45 0.88 -0.17
N ILE A 44 5.24 0.32 0.76
CA ILE A 44 4.73 -0.32 1.98
C ILE A 44 4.15 0.74 2.93
N ALA A 45 4.86 1.85 3.14
CA ALA A 45 4.38 2.96 3.98
C ALA A 45 3.10 3.58 3.42
N TYR A 46 3.05 3.81 2.11
CA TYR A 46 1.85 4.34 1.46
C TYR A 46 0.66 3.38 1.59
N LEU A 47 0.88 2.07 1.43
CA LEU A 47 -0.19 1.09 1.56
C LEU A 47 -0.78 1.05 2.97
N LEU A 48 0.07 1.11 4.01
CA LEU A 48 -0.38 1.19 5.40
C LEU A 48 -1.18 2.48 5.66
N GLU A 49 -0.76 3.60 5.08
CA GLU A 49 -1.46 4.86 5.21
C GLU A 49 -2.80 4.86 4.44
N SER A 50 -2.84 4.33 3.22
CA SER A 50 -4.04 4.34 2.38
C SER A 50 -5.11 3.35 2.83
N GLU A 51 -4.72 2.15 3.25
CA GLU A 51 -5.66 1.08 3.61
C GLU A 51 -6.03 1.09 5.11
N TYR A 52 -5.09 1.49 5.98
CA TYR A 52 -5.25 1.39 7.44
C TYR A 52 -5.14 2.73 8.17
N GLY A 53 -4.83 3.83 7.47
CA GLY A 53 -4.64 5.15 8.09
C GLY A 53 -3.40 5.23 8.98
N ILE A 54 -2.46 4.29 8.83
CA ILE A 54 -1.25 4.21 9.66
C ILE A 54 -0.12 4.96 8.97
N ALA A 55 0.20 6.13 9.49
CA ALA A 55 1.39 6.88 9.09
C ALA A 55 2.64 6.25 9.72
N LEU A 56 3.35 5.41 8.97
CA LEU A 56 4.58 4.77 9.44
C LEU A 56 5.73 5.80 9.55
N PRO A 57 6.34 6.00 10.74
CA PRO A 57 7.45 6.93 10.91
C PRO A 57 8.64 6.58 10.00
N LYS A 58 9.32 7.61 9.48
CA LYS A 58 10.39 7.45 8.47
C LYS A 58 11.55 6.56 8.94
N GLU A 59 11.82 6.55 10.23
CA GLU A 59 12.82 5.71 10.89
C GLU A 59 12.44 4.22 10.80
N CYS A 60 11.16 3.89 11.04
CA CYS A 60 10.62 2.54 10.98
C CYS A 60 10.40 2.03 9.55
N GLN A 61 10.25 2.92 8.55
CA GLN A 61 10.03 2.50 7.15
C GLN A 61 11.13 1.60 6.60
N ALA A 62 12.39 1.87 6.95
CA ALA A 62 13.53 1.07 6.47
C ALA A 62 13.56 -0.32 7.12
N GLU A 63 13.30 -0.38 8.42
CA GLU A 63 13.22 -1.62 9.19
C GLU A 63 12.05 -2.49 8.73
N PHE A 64 10.85 -1.91 8.67
CA PHE A 64 9.64 -2.63 8.30
C PHE A 64 9.69 -3.14 6.86
N ALA A 65 10.32 -2.39 5.95
CA ALA A 65 10.56 -2.88 4.60
C ALA A 65 11.43 -4.15 4.56
N GLN A 66 12.43 -4.27 5.44
CA GLN A 66 13.24 -5.49 5.54
C GLN A 66 12.42 -6.66 6.10
N VAL A 67 11.52 -6.40 7.05
CA VAL A 67 10.61 -7.43 7.60
C VAL A 67 9.71 -7.96 6.48
N ILE A 68 9.06 -7.09 5.73
CA ILE A 68 8.19 -7.48 4.62
C ILE A 68 8.98 -8.19 3.51
N GLN A 69 10.20 -7.75 3.20
CA GLN A 69 11.05 -8.41 2.21
C GLN A 69 11.35 -9.85 2.61
N LYS A 70 11.76 -10.11 3.86
CA LYS A 70 12.00 -11.47 4.36
C LYS A 70 10.78 -12.36 4.28
N ILE A 71 9.60 -11.82 4.64
CA ILE A 71 8.34 -12.56 4.55
C ILE A 71 8.04 -12.88 3.08
N THR A 72 8.22 -11.91 2.19
CA THR A 72 7.91 -12.10 0.76
C THR A 72 8.86 -13.11 0.09
N ASP A 73 10.16 -13.03 0.41
CA ASP A 73 11.18 -13.95 -0.08
C ASP A 73 10.89 -15.40 0.36
N SER A 74 10.33 -15.58 1.56
CA SER A 74 10.00 -16.91 2.09
C SER A 74 8.78 -17.55 1.42
N ILE A 75 7.81 -16.75 0.94
CA ILE A 75 6.53 -17.26 0.43
C ILE A 75 6.50 -17.26 -1.10
N ALA A 76 7.46 -16.61 -1.76
CA ALA A 76 7.61 -16.54 -3.22
C ALA A 76 6.30 -16.15 -3.95
N ARG A 77 5.47 -15.34 -3.31
CA ARG A 77 4.19 -14.85 -3.84
C ARG A 77 3.96 -13.40 -3.45
N GLU A 78 3.00 -12.76 -4.12
CA GLU A 78 2.50 -11.45 -3.74
C GLU A 78 1.88 -11.51 -2.34
N ILE A 79 2.20 -10.49 -1.52
CA ILE A 79 1.65 -10.32 -0.19
C ILE A 79 0.37 -9.46 -0.28
N LYS A 80 -0.67 -9.88 0.44
CA LYS A 80 -1.91 -9.10 0.54
C LYS A 80 -1.77 -7.94 1.54
N PRO A 81 -2.53 -6.84 1.38
CA PRO A 81 -2.52 -5.72 2.33
C PRO A 81 -2.79 -6.14 3.78
N SER A 82 -3.69 -7.11 3.99
CA SER A 82 -3.98 -7.67 5.31
C SER A 82 -2.77 -8.32 5.98
N GLU A 83 -1.94 -9.02 5.22
CA GLU A 83 -0.75 -9.69 5.74
C GLU A 83 0.35 -8.68 6.10
N ILE A 84 0.41 -7.54 5.41
CA ILE A 84 1.29 -6.42 5.76
C ILE A 84 0.85 -5.80 7.08
N PHE A 85 -0.45 -5.61 7.26
CA PHE A 85 -0.98 -5.13 8.52
C PHE A 85 -0.71 -6.11 9.67
N ASP A 86 -0.92 -7.41 9.47
CA ASP A 86 -0.62 -8.42 10.47
C ASP A 86 0.88 -8.44 10.83
N ALA A 87 1.76 -8.31 9.83
CA ALA A 87 3.19 -8.18 10.06
C ALA A 87 3.52 -6.91 10.86
N PHE A 88 2.91 -5.77 10.54
CA PHE A 88 3.07 -4.52 11.29
C PHE A 88 2.65 -4.68 12.75
N MET A 89 1.46 -5.25 12.98
CA MET A 89 0.95 -5.51 14.32
C MET A 89 1.89 -6.43 15.10
N SER A 90 2.37 -7.51 14.47
CA SER A 90 3.30 -8.45 15.10
C SER A 90 4.64 -7.79 15.47
N THR A 91 5.21 -6.97 14.58
CA THR A 91 6.51 -6.30 14.79
C THR A 91 6.44 -5.21 15.86
N TYR A 92 5.40 -4.38 15.87
CA TYR A 92 5.35 -3.16 16.69
C TYR A 92 4.39 -3.20 17.88
N ILE A 93 3.39 -4.09 17.88
CA ILE A 93 2.33 -4.14 18.90
C ILE A 93 2.27 -5.52 19.61
N GLY A 94 2.69 -6.58 18.92
CA GLY A 94 2.63 -7.97 19.40
C GLY A 94 3.77 -8.39 20.32
N THR A 95 4.82 -7.59 20.45
CA THR A 95 5.98 -7.84 21.33
C THR A 95 5.58 -7.62 22.80
N LYS A 96 4.91 -8.62 23.38
CA LYS A 96 4.62 -8.74 24.82
C LYS A 96 5.79 -9.33 25.61
N GLU A 97 7.03 -9.01 25.26
CA GLU A 97 8.13 -9.24 26.21
C GLU A 97 8.25 -8.01 27.09
N PRO A 98 8.10 -8.14 28.43
CA PRO A 98 8.39 -7.02 29.31
C PRO A 98 9.83 -6.60 29.07
N LEU A 99 10.04 -5.31 28.84
CA LEU A 99 11.38 -4.70 28.91
C LEU A 99 11.93 -5.01 30.30
N HIS A 100 12.78 -6.04 30.41
CA HIS A 100 13.61 -6.24 31.57
C HIS A 100 14.67 -5.13 31.53
N LEU A 101 14.38 -4.06 32.27
CA LEU A 101 15.35 -3.00 32.60
C LEU A 101 16.38 -3.50 33.60
#